data_AF-A0A4Q1DGC4-F1
#
_entry.id   AF-A0A4Q1DGC4-F1
#
_cell.length_a   1.000
_cell.length_b   1.000
_cell.length_c   1.000
_cell.angle_alpha   90.00
_cell.angle_beta   90.00
_cell.angle_gamma   90.00
#
_symmetry.space_group_name_H-M   'P 1'
#
loop_
_entity.id
_entity.type
_entity.pdbx_description
1 polymer ?
#
loop_
_entity_poly.entity_id
_entity_poly.type
_entity_poly.pdbx_seq_one_letter_code
_entity_poly.pdbx_strand_id
1 'polypeptide(L)'
;MDISDLLSIGAVVAAVNSVFGYWAKSRIEGSIKHEYDKKLEEVKSEWKRTDILYSERLAAFKLIQKRLVSLQRYCNAHVSAEQGGEFSPRPDQLDANDNKSINSHWNEIETLLDENLIFLSETSRAVFERLCYQLSLGSNMELWLASDDPAPEVLASKSEGYMAVINRITESINALFKDLGFSSQT
;
A
#
# COMPACT_ATOMS: atom_id res chain seq x y z
N MET A 1 6.19 45.50 71.24
CA MET A 1 5.79 44.32 70.47
C MET A 1 6.53 43.15 71.08
N ASP A 2 5.81 42.22 71.67
CA ASP A 2 6.41 41.15 72.47
C ASP A 2 7.07 40.10 71.57
N ILE A 3 8.13 39.45 72.05
CA ILE A 3 8.86 38.43 71.26
C ILE A 3 7.94 37.24 70.93
N SER A 4 6.97 36.95 71.80
CA SER A 4 5.91 35.95 71.58
C SER A 4 5.00 36.30 70.40
N ASP A 5 4.67 37.59 70.20
CA ASP A 5 3.85 38.03 69.07
C ASP A 5 4.61 37.91 67.74
N LEU A 6 5.91 38.21 67.74
CA LEU A 6 6.78 38.01 66.57
C LEU A 6 6.90 36.53 66.18
N LEU A 7 7.05 35.64 67.17
CA LEU A 7 7.11 34.19 66.94
C LEU A 7 5.77 33.62 66.46
N SER A 8 4.65 34.13 67.00
CA SER A 8 3.29 33.78 66.58
C SER A 8 3.02 34.18 65.13
N ILE A 9 3.35 35.42 64.75
CA ILE A 9 3.20 35.91 63.38
C ILE A 9 4.10 35.11 62.42
N GLY A 10 5.34 34.83 62.81
CA GLY A 10 6.26 34.00 62.02
C GLY A 10 5.73 32.59 61.79
N ALA A 11 5.15 31.96 62.82
CA ALA A 11 4.55 30.64 62.72
C ALA A 11 3.32 30.61 61.80
N VAL A 12 2.46 31.63 61.87
CA VAL A 12 1.28 31.77 60.99
C VAL A 12 1.71 31.96 59.54
N VAL A 13 2.70 32.82 59.27
CA VAL A 13 3.22 33.03 57.90
C VAL A 13 3.85 31.76 57.34
N ALA A 14 4.60 31.00 58.15
CA ALA A 14 5.18 29.73 57.75
C ALA A 14 4.11 28.66 57.44
N ALA A 15 3.05 28.58 58.25
CA ALA A 15 1.92 27.69 58.02
C ALA A 15 1.15 28.04 56.74
N VAL A 16 0.91 29.33 56.48
CA VAL A 16 0.24 29.79 55.25
C VAL A 16 1.10 29.49 54.01
N ASN A 17 2.40 29.79 54.06
CA ASN A 17 3.31 29.52 52.93
C ASN A 17 3.42 28.03 52.60
N SER A 18 3.44 27.15 53.61
CA SER A 18 3.51 25.71 53.40
C SER A 18 2.22 25.14 52.80
N VAL A 19 1.05 25.58 53.27
CA VAL A 19 -0.25 25.19 52.68
C VAL A 19 -0.36 25.70 51.24
N PHE A 20 0.01 26.96 50.99
CA PHE A 20 -0.07 27.54 49.65
C PHE A 20 0.91 26.88 48.68
N GLY A 21 2.13 26.58 49.13
CA GLY A 21 3.12 25.83 48.36
C GLY A 21 2.65 24.43 47.99
N TYR A 22 2.02 23.71 48.94
CA TYR A 22 1.46 22.39 48.69
C TYR A 22 0.28 22.45 47.70
N TRP A 23 -0.62 23.42 47.87
CA TRP A 23 -1.75 23.63 46.96
C TRP A 23 -1.30 23.98 45.54
N ALA A 24 -0.37 24.92 45.40
CA ALA A 24 0.17 25.33 44.11
C ALA A 24 0.90 24.18 43.41
N LYS A 25 1.73 23.43 44.15
CA LYS A 25 2.40 22.23 43.64
C LYS A 25 1.39 21.18 43.15
N SER A 26 0.38 20.87 43.96
CA SER A 26 -0.66 19.90 43.60
C SER A 26 -1.46 20.33 42.35
N ARG A 27 -1.77 21.63 42.22
CA ARG A 27 -2.43 22.17 41.03
C ARG A 27 -1.56 22.10 39.77
N ILE A 28 -0.27 22.43 39.89
CA ILE A 28 0.68 22.39 38.77
C ILE A 28 0.91 20.94 38.34
N GLU A 29 1.17 20.02 39.28
CA GLU A 29 1.33 18.59 38.98
C GLU A 29 0.07 18.00 38.35
N GLY A 30 -1.13 18.36 38.86
CA GLY A 30 -2.40 17.94 38.27
C GLY A 30 -2.62 18.47 36.85
N SER A 31 -2.30 19.75 36.60
CA SER A 31 -2.42 20.37 35.29
C SER A 31 -1.43 19.77 34.28
N ILE A 32 -0.18 19.62 34.69
CA ILE A 32 0.88 19.04 33.85
C ILE A 32 0.52 17.59 33.52
N LYS A 33 0.15 16.79 34.52
CA LYS A 33 -0.25 15.39 34.30
C LYS A 33 -1.44 15.28 33.36
N HIS A 34 -2.46 16.13 33.53
CA HIS A 34 -3.62 16.14 32.64
C HIS A 34 -3.24 16.48 31.19
N GLU A 35 -2.35 17.45 30.99
CA GLU A 35 -1.87 17.82 29.65
C GLU A 35 -1.03 16.70 29.02
N TYR A 36 -0.18 16.04 29.80
CA TYR A 36 0.57 14.86 29.36
C TYR A 36 -0.33 13.69 29.00
N ASP A 37 -1.32 13.37 29.84
CA ASP A 37 -2.26 12.28 29.59
C ASP A 37 -3.07 12.56 28.31
N LYS A 38 -3.51 13.79 28.11
CA LYS A 38 -4.20 14.22 26.88
C LYS A 38 -3.32 14.05 25.64
N LYS A 39 -2.08 14.55 25.67
CA LYS A 39 -1.12 14.39 24.55
C LYS A 39 -0.82 12.93 24.28
N LEU A 40 -0.72 12.11 25.33
CA LEU A 40 -0.50 10.67 25.21
C LEU A 40 -1.69 9.98 24.56
N GLU A 41 -2.93 10.34 24.90
CA GLU A 41 -4.13 9.82 24.24
C GLU A 41 -4.23 10.25 22.78
N GLU A 42 -3.92 11.51 22.46
CA GLU A 42 -3.87 12.01 21.09
C GLU A 42 -2.87 11.19 20.25
N VAL A 43 -1.62 11.06 20.71
CA VAL A 43 -0.59 10.26 20.04
C VAL A 43 -1.03 8.79 19.91
N LYS A 44 -1.59 8.18 20.96
CA LYS A 44 -2.11 6.80 20.88
C LYS A 44 -3.22 6.65 19.83
N SER A 45 -4.11 7.64 19.71
CA SER A 45 -5.19 7.63 18.74
C SER A 45 -4.68 7.77 17.30
N GLU A 46 -3.68 8.63 17.07
CA GLU A 46 -3.02 8.80 15.78
C GLU A 46 -2.25 7.55 15.36
N TRP A 47 -1.55 6.93 16.31
CA TRP A 47 -0.85 5.66 16.09
C TRP A 47 -1.82 4.56 15.68
N LYS A 48 -2.93 4.37 16.41
CA LYS A 48 -3.95 3.38 16.05
C LYS A 48 -4.55 3.63 14.68
N ARG A 49 -4.84 4.90 14.35
CA ARG A 49 -5.36 5.26 13.02
C ARG A 49 -4.36 4.92 11.91
N THR A 50 -3.08 5.25 12.12
CA THR A 50 -2.02 4.98 11.15
C THR A 50 -1.82 3.48 10.95
N ASP A 51 -1.87 2.70 12.03
CA ASP A 51 -1.74 1.24 11.99
C ASP A 51 -2.88 0.58 11.19
N ILE A 52 -4.13 1.00 11.43
CA ILE A 52 -5.29 0.52 10.67
C ILE A 52 -5.17 0.89 9.18
N LEU A 53 -4.82 2.14 8.86
CA LEU A 53 -4.64 2.56 7.47
C LEU A 53 -3.52 1.79 6.78
N TYR A 54 -2.45 1.47 7.52
CA TYR A 54 -1.35 0.68 7.00
C TYR A 54 -1.77 -0.77 6.72
N SER A 55 -2.56 -1.40 7.62
CA SER A 55 -3.05 -2.76 7.40
C SER A 55 -3.99 -2.86 6.20
N GLU A 56 -4.90 -1.89 6.04
CA GLU A 56 -5.80 -1.81 4.88
C GLU A 56 -5.01 -1.61 3.58
N ARG A 57 -4.04 -0.68 3.57
CA ARG A 57 -3.15 -0.47 2.42
C ARG A 57 -2.40 -1.74 2.04
N LEU A 58 -1.86 -2.46 3.02
CA LEU A 58 -1.15 -3.72 2.77
C LEU A 58 -2.08 -4.80 2.20
N ALA A 59 -3.33 -4.87 2.67
CA ALA A 59 -4.32 -5.79 2.14
C ALA A 59 -4.66 -5.47 0.68
N ALA A 60 -4.91 -4.20 0.36
CA ALA A 60 -5.14 -3.72 -1.00
C ALA A 60 -3.98 -4.09 -1.94
N PHE A 61 -2.74 -3.87 -1.51
CA PHE A 61 -1.57 -4.12 -2.34
C PHE A 61 -1.36 -5.61 -2.60
N LYS A 62 -1.64 -6.47 -1.61
CA LYS A 62 -1.62 -7.93 -1.79
C LYS A 62 -2.65 -8.40 -2.82
N LEU A 63 -3.85 -7.79 -2.83
CA LEU A 63 -4.89 -8.12 -3.80
C LEU A 63 -4.46 -7.74 -5.22
N ILE A 64 -3.98 -6.51 -5.41
CA ILE A 64 -3.49 -6.03 -6.71
C ILE A 64 -2.30 -6.89 -7.18
N GLN A 65 -1.31 -7.11 -6.31
CA GLN A 65 -0.14 -7.93 -6.63
C GLN A 65 -0.54 -9.36 -7.03
N LYS A 66 -1.49 -9.97 -6.33
CA LYS A 66 -1.98 -11.31 -6.65
C LYS A 66 -2.54 -11.37 -8.08
N ARG A 67 -3.30 -10.36 -8.51
CA ARG A 67 -3.82 -10.29 -9.89
C ARG A 67 -2.73 -10.04 -10.91
N LEU A 68 -1.80 -9.13 -10.63
CA LEU A 68 -0.63 -8.90 -11.50
C LEU A 68 0.19 -10.17 -11.71
N VAL A 69 0.43 -10.95 -10.66
CA VAL A 69 1.16 -12.23 -10.76
C VAL A 69 0.36 -13.27 -11.55
N SER A 70 -0.96 -13.32 -11.39
CA SER A 70 -1.84 -14.21 -12.15
C SER A 70 -1.74 -13.92 -13.66
N LEU A 71 -1.87 -12.66 -14.05
CA LEU A 71 -1.65 -12.23 -15.43
C LEU A 71 -0.21 -12.50 -15.91
N GLN A 72 0.80 -12.31 -15.06
CA GLN A 72 2.18 -12.61 -15.42
C GLN A 72 2.39 -14.10 -15.74
N ARG A 73 1.79 -15.00 -14.96
CA ARG A 73 1.82 -16.45 -15.22
C ARG A 73 1.17 -16.79 -16.54
N TYR A 74 0.03 -16.17 -16.83
CA TYR A 74 -0.65 -16.30 -18.10
C TYR A 74 0.27 -15.94 -19.28
N CYS A 75 0.84 -14.73 -19.27
CA CYS A 75 1.75 -14.28 -20.32
C CYS A 75 3.00 -15.17 -20.42
N ASN A 76 3.61 -15.55 -19.29
CA ASN A 76 4.77 -16.43 -19.27
C ASN A 76 4.49 -17.80 -19.90
N ALA A 77 3.30 -18.36 -19.66
CA ALA A 77 2.93 -19.64 -20.25
C ALA A 77 2.81 -19.56 -21.78
N HIS A 78 2.26 -18.45 -22.29
CA HIS A 78 2.16 -18.22 -23.74
C HIS A 78 3.52 -18.00 -24.40
N VAL A 79 4.44 -17.26 -23.76
CA VAL A 79 5.83 -17.10 -24.23
C VAL A 79 6.57 -18.45 -24.22
N SER A 80 6.42 -19.20 -23.13
CA SER A 80 7.08 -20.50 -22.94
C SER A 80 6.63 -21.54 -23.97
N ALA A 81 5.35 -21.51 -24.35
CA ALA A 81 4.79 -22.40 -25.36
C ALA A 81 5.46 -22.22 -26.74
N GLU A 82 5.92 -21.01 -27.06
CA GLU A 82 6.64 -20.72 -28.31
C GLU A 82 8.13 -21.05 -28.23
N GLN A 83 8.76 -20.78 -27.09
CA GLN A 83 10.20 -21.01 -26.91
C GLN A 83 10.57 -22.49 -26.71
N GLY A 84 9.60 -23.35 -26.41
CA GLY A 84 9.76 -24.80 -26.49
C GLY A 84 10.45 -25.47 -25.29
N GLY A 85 10.17 -25.03 -24.07
CA GLY A 85 10.68 -25.68 -22.85
C GLY A 85 9.84 -26.88 -22.39
N GLU A 86 10.46 -28.04 -22.20
CA GLU A 86 9.77 -29.28 -21.73
C GLU A 86 9.18 -29.12 -20.32
N PHE A 87 9.81 -28.31 -19.47
CA PHE A 87 9.40 -28.05 -18.08
C PHE A 87 8.78 -26.67 -17.88
N SER A 88 8.57 -25.92 -18.95
CA SER A 88 8.00 -24.58 -18.83
C SER A 88 6.48 -24.66 -18.71
N PRO A 89 5.86 -23.81 -17.88
CA PRO A 89 4.41 -23.81 -17.71
C PRO A 89 3.74 -23.55 -19.06
N ARG A 90 2.75 -24.36 -19.40
CA ARG A 90 1.97 -24.21 -20.63
C ARG A 90 0.56 -23.69 -20.34
N PRO A 91 -0.09 -23.01 -21.29
CA PRO A 91 -1.44 -22.46 -21.07
C PRO A 91 -2.48 -23.51 -20.66
N ASP A 92 -2.36 -24.74 -21.15
CA ASP A 92 -3.23 -25.88 -20.82
C ASP A 92 -3.04 -26.42 -19.40
N GLN A 93 -1.94 -26.06 -18.73
CA GLN A 93 -1.60 -26.49 -17.37
C GLN A 93 -1.92 -25.43 -16.31
N LEU A 94 -2.32 -24.23 -16.74
CA LEU A 94 -2.70 -23.15 -15.82
C LEU A 94 -4.04 -23.46 -15.15
N ASP A 95 -4.20 -22.97 -13.91
CA ASP A 95 -5.49 -23.04 -13.24
C ASP A 95 -6.51 -22.14 -13.94
N ALA A 96 -7.80 -22.36 -13.69
CA ALA A 96 -8.85 -21.57 -14.33
C ALA A 96 -8.82 -20.07 -13.95
N ASN A 97 -8.12 -19.71 -12.86
CA ASN A 97 -7.99 -18.32 -12.46
C ASN A 97 -6.90 -17.59 -13.24
N ASP A 98 -5.78 -18.25 -13.51
CA ASP A 98 -4.65 -17.73 -14.26
C ASP A 98 -4.89 -17.87 -15.77
N ASN A 99 -5.57 -18.93 -16.22
CA ASN A 99 -5.90 -19.18 -17.64
C ASN A 99 -7.10 -18.36 -18.14
N LYS A 100 -7.00 -17.04 -18.03
CA LYS A 100 -7.96 -16.07 -18.55
C LYS A 100 -7.28 -15.18 -19.58
N SER A 101 -8.04 -14.70 -20.56
CA SER A 101 -7.54 -13.73 -21.54
C SER A 101 -7.00 -12.46 -20.87
N ILE A 102 -6.12 -11.73 -21.56
CA ILE A 102 -5.60 -10.43 -21.10
C ILE A 102 -6.76 -9.49 -20.76
N ASN A 103 -7.81 -9.49 -21.58
CA ASN A 103 -8.98 -8.64 -21.35
C ASN A 103 -9.69 -8.97 -20.02
N SER A 104 -9.82 -10.26 -19.69
CA SER A 104 -10.43 -10.69 -18.43
C SER A 104 -9.59 -10.25 -17.22
N HIS A 105 -8.26 -10.43 -17.31
CA HIS A 105 -7.33 -9.94 -16.28
C HIS A 105 -7.35 -8.41 -16.15
N TRP A 106 -7.44 -7.69 -17.27
CA TRP A 106 -7.54 -6.24 -17.30
C TRP A 106 -8.76 -5.75 -16.52
N ASN A 107 -9.96 -6.28 -16.81
CA ASN A 107 -11.17 -5.88 -16.09
C ASN A 107 -11.07 -6.12 -14.57
N GLU A 108 -10.47 -7.24 -14.15
CA GLU A 108 -10.24 -7.53 -12.73
C GLU A 108 -9.25 -6.55 -12.09
N ILE A 109 -8.18 -6.18 -12.80
CA ILE A 109 -7.18 -5.21 -12.33
C ILE A 109 -7.80 -3.82 -12.23
N GLU A 110 -8.53 -3.38 -13.26
CA GLU A 110 -9.18 -2.07 -13.29
C GLU A 110 -10.17 -1.91 -12.13
N THR A 111 -11.03 -2.91 -11.90
CA THR A 111 -11.96 -2.93 -10.77
C THR A 111 -11.22 -2.79 -9.43
N LEU A 112 -10.13 -3.54 -9.24
CA LEU A 112 -9.34 -3.44 -8.01
C LEU A 112 -8.63 -2.10 -7.87
N LEU A 113 -8.16 -1.50 -8.96
CA LEU A 113 -7.52 -0.19 -8.92
C LEU A 113 -8.52 0.90 -8.55
N ASP A 114 -9.74 0.85 -9.09
CA ASP A 114 -10.81 1.79 -8.75
C ASP A 114 -11.19 1.70 -7.27
N GLU A 115 -11.33 0.48 -6.73
CA GLU A 115 -11.64 0.25 -5.32
C GLU A 115 -10.52 0.69 -4.37
N ASN A 116 -9.26 0.65 -4.82
CA ASN A 116 -8.08 0.84 -3.98
C ASN A 116 -7.25 2.08 -4.35
N LEU A 117 -7.78 2.96 -5.22
CA LEU A 117 -7.06 4.11 -5.78
C LEU A 117 -6.50 5.04 -4.70
N ILE A 118 -7.22 5.19 -3.59
CA ILE A 118 -6.85 6.03 -2.44
C ILE A 118 -5.50 5.64 -1.82
N PHE A 119 -5.09 4.38 -1.96
CA PHE A 119 -3.86 3.86 -1.39
C PHE A 119 -2.64 4.00 -2.30
N LEU A 120 -2.83 4.35 -3.57
CA LEU A 120 -1.77 4.48 -4.56
C LEU A 120 -1.27 5.92 -4.67
N SER A 121 0.05 6.07 -4.77
CA SER A 121 0.67 7.37 -5.08
C SER A 121 0.38 7.78 -6.54
N GLU A 122 0.51 9.07 -6.83
CA GLU A 122 0.39 9.59 -8.20
C GLU A 122 1.39 8.91 -9.17
N THR A 123 2.60 8.59 -8.68
CA THR A 123 3.61 7.89 -9.49
C THR A 123 3.15 6.48 -9.84
N SER A 124 2.63 5.72 -8.86
CA SER A 124 2.13 4.37 -9.11
C SER A 124 0.92 4.39 -10.05
N ARG A 125 0.00 5.35 -9.87
CA ARG A 125 -1.15 5.52 -10.77
C ARG A 125 -0.70 5.70 -12.23
N ALA A 126 0.28 6.57 -12.48
CA ALA A 126 0.82 6.76 -13.82
C ALA A 126 1.46 5.49 -14.41
N VAL A 127 2.05 4.61 -13.57
CA VAL A 127 2.56 3.31 -14.01
C VAL A 127 1.42 2.36 -14.37
N PHE A 128 0.35 2.33 -13.58
CA PHE A 128 -0.83 1.53 -13.86
C PHE A 128 -1.59 1.99 -15.12
N GLU A 129 -1.64 3.29 -15.41
CA GLU A 129 -2.20 3.80 -16.67
C GLU A 129 -1.44 3.26 -17.88
N ARG A 130 -0.10 3.22 -17.80
CA ARG A 130 0.74 2.62 -18.85
C ARG A 130 0.53 1.12 -18.97
N LEU A 131 0.33 0.43 -17.84
CA LEU A 131 -0.05 -0.98 -17.86
C LEU A 131 -1.38 -1.16 -18.59
N CYS A 132 -2.42 -0.40 -18.24
CA CYS A 132 -3.74 -0.49 -18.90
C CYS A 132 -3.65 -0.26 -20.41
N TYR A 133 -2.85 0.72 -20.86
CA TYR A 133 -2.58 0.90 -22.28
C TYR A 133 -1.94 -0.34 -22.92
N GLN A 134 -0.95 -0.94 -22.25
CA GLN A 134 -0.33 -2.18 -22.73
C GLN A 134 -1.30 -3.38 -22.74
N LEU A 135 -2.20 -3.48 -21.75
CA LEU A 135 -3.23 -4.52 -21.70
C LEU A 135 -4.26 -4.35 -22.81
N SER A 136 -4.60 -3.11 -23.17
CA SER A 136 -5.45 -2.83 -24.33
C SER A 136 -4.81 -3.33 -25.62
N LEU A 137 -3.52 -3.03 -25.83
CA LEU A 137 -2.77 -3.55 -26.99
C LEU A 137 -2.69 -5.08 -26.98
N GLY A 138 -2.41 -5.68 -25.82
CA GLY A 138 -2.36 -7.14 -25.66
C GLY A 138 -3.71 -7.81 -25.94
N SER A 139 -4.80 -7.20 -25.48
CA SER A 139 -6.16 -7.69 -25.73
C SER A 139 -6.51 -7.63 -27.22
N ASN A 140 -6.14 -6.55 -27.92
CA ASN A 140 -6.31 -6.45 -29.36
C ASN A 140 -5.49 -7.51 -30.10
N MET A 141 -4.24 -7.76 -29.67
CA MET A 141 -3.42 -8.84 -30.22
C MET A 141 -4.10 -10.20 -30.06
N GLU A 142 -4.65 -10.51 -28.88
CA GLU A 142 -5.38 -11.76 -28.65
C GLU A 142 -6.63 -11.90 -29.53
N LEU A 143 -7.35 -10.80 -29.74
CA LEU A 143 -8.49 -10.79 -30.66
C LEU A 143 -8.07 -11.11 -32.10
N TRP A 144 -6.95 -10.53 -32.56
CA TRP A 144 -6.40 -10.86 -33.88
C TRP A 144 -5.95 -12.31 -33.98
N LEU A 145 -5.29 -12.84 -32.95
CA LEU A 145 -4.86 -14.24 -32.88
C LEU A 145 -6.03 -15.23 -32.85
N ALA A 146 -7.18 -14.80 -32.31
CA ALA A 146 -8.40 -15.59 -32.26
C ALA A 146 -9.24 -15.51 -33.56
N SER A 147 -8.84 -14.68 -34.52
CA SER A 147 -9.52 -14.58 -35.82
C SER A 147 -9.24 -15.80 -36.70
N ASP A 148 -10.11 -16.05 -37.68
CA ASP A 148 -9.98 -17.18 -38.61
C ASP A 148 -8.74 -17.07 -39.53
N ASP A 149 -8.25 -15.85 -39.78
CA ASP A 149 -7.09 -15.55 -40.62
C ASP A 149 -6.17 -14.52 -39.92
N PRO A 150 -5.38 -14.95 -38.92
CA PRO A 150 -4.50 -14.05 -38.19
C PRO A 150 -3.35 -13.58 -39.07
N ALA A 151 -3.15 -12.26 -39.13
CA ALA A 151 -2.09 -11.66 -39.92
C ALA A 151 -0.71 -12.24 -39.55
N PRO A 152 0.16 -12.58 -40.52
CA PRO A 152 1.47 -13.18 -40.27
C PRO A 152 2.35 -12.37 -39.31
N GLU A 153 2.25 -11.04 -39.35
CA GLU A 153 2.98 -10.13 -38.48
C GLU A 153 2.57 -10.28 -37.01
N VAL A 154 1.29 -10.54 -36.75
CA VAL A 154 0.76 -10.76 -35.39
C VAL A 154 1.23 -12.09 -34.85
N LEU A 155 1.27 -13.14 -35.69
CA LEU A 155 1.81 -14.44 -35.31
C LEU A 155 3.31 -14.34 -34.97
N ALA A 156 4.08 -13.59 -35.76
CA ALA A 156 5.51 -13.41 -35.54
C ALA A 156 5.83 -12.59 -34.28
N SER A 157 4.98 -11.62 -33.93
CA SER A 157 5.20 -10.69 -32.80
C SER A 157 4.47 -11.11 -31.51
N LYS A 158 3.74 -12.23 -31.50
CA LYS A 158 2.96 -12.70 -30.35
C LYS A 158 3.78 -12.80 -29.06
N SER A 159 4.95 -13.47 -29.09
CA SER A 159 5.86 -13.56 -27.94
C SER A 159 6.26 -12.19 -27.41
N GLU A 160 6.60 -11.27 -28.31
CA GLU A 160 7.03 -9.92 -27.95
C GLU A 160 5.90 -9.14 -27.29
N GLY A 161 4.65 -9.31 -27.76
CA GLY A 161 3.46 -8.73 -27.16
C GLY A 161 3.25 -9.20 -25.71
N TYR A 162 3.34 -10.50 -25.45
CA TYR A 162 3.25 -11.03 -24.09
C TYR A 162 4.42 -10.59 -23.20
N MET A 163 5.64 -10.55 -23.74
CA MET A 163 6.82 -10.04 -23.02
C MET A 163 6.68 -8.55 -22.65
N ALA A 164 6.12 -7.73 -23.55
CA ALA A 164 5.86 -6.32 -23.26
C ALA A 164 4.87 -6.15 -22.09
N VAL A 165 3.83 -7.00 -22.02
CA VAL A 165 2.90 -7.04 -20.88
C VAL A 165 3.64 -7.44 -19.59
N ILE A 166 4.47 -8.49 -19.62
CA ILE A 166 5.27 -8.94 -18.46
C ILE A 166 6.18 -7.83 -17.92
N ASN A 167 6.82 -7.08 -18.82
CA ASN A 167 7.69 -5.96 -18.43
C ASN A 167 6.89 -4.87 -17.70
N ARG A 168 5.71 -4.50 -18.20
CA ARG A 168 4.83 -3.51 -17.55
C ARG A 168 4.26 -4.00 -16.22
N ILE A 169 3.98 -5.30 -16.10
CA ILE A 169 3.59 -5.90 -14.82
C ILE A 169 4.71 -5.76 -13.80
N THR A 170 5.94 -6.07 -14.20
CA THR A 170 7.12 -5.97 -13.33
C THR A 170 7.34 -4.53 -12.85
N GLU A 171 7.21 -3.55 -13.74
CA GLU A 171 7.25 -2.12 -13.38
C GLU A 171 6.15 -1.75 -12.38
N SER A 172 4.92 -2.24 -12.59
CA SER A 172 3.77 -1.97 -11.71
C SER A 172 3.96 -2.58 -10.32
N ILE A 173 4.47 -3.81 -10.24
CA ILE A 173 4.80 -4.46 -8.97
C ILE A 173 5.90 -3.67 -8.22
N ASN A 174 6.94 -3.22 -8.93
CA ASN A 174 8.00 -2.43 -8.33
C ASN A 174 7.49 -1.07 -7.81
N ALA A 175 6.56 -0.43 -8.53
CA ALA A 175 5.89 0.79 -8.08
C ALA A 175 5.08 0.56 -6.79
N LEU A 176 4.33 -0.55 -6.70
CA LEU A 176 3.62 -0.93 -5.47
C LEU A 176 4.58 -1.13 -4.29
N PHE A 177 5.70 -1.83 -4.49
CA PHE A 177 6.69 -2.03 -3.42
C PHE A 177 7.30 -0.71 -2.95
N LYS A 178 7.57 0.20 -3.89
CA LYS A 178 8.06 1.54 -3.57
C LYS A 178 7.05 2.34 -2.72
N ASP A 179 5.75 2.25 -3.04
CA ASP A 179 4.69 2.91 -2.27
C ASP A 179 4.53 2.36 -0.85
N LEU A 180 4.87 1.08 -0.62
CA LEU A 180 4.93 0.49 0.73
C LEU A 180 6.15 0.95 1.54
N GLY A 181 7.12 1.61 0.92
CA GLY A 181 8.39 1.98 1.54
C GLY A 181 9.43 0.86 1.50
N PHE A 182 9.18 -0.24 0.77
CA PHE A 182 10.18 -1.24 0.45
C PHE A 182 10.97 -0.74 -0.77
N SER A 183 11.89 0.21 -0.56
CA SER A 183 12.84 0.57 -1.63
C SER A 183 13.72 -0.63 -1.93
N SER A 184 13.76 -1.08 -3.18
CA SER A 184 14.78 -2.00 -3.67
C SER A 184 16.13 -1.27 -3.60
N GLN A 185 16.90 -1.51 -2.54
CA GLN A 185 18.34 -1.29 -2.59
C GLN A 185 18.90 -2.40 -3.49
N THR A 186 19.05 -2.07 -4.77
CA THR A 186 19.89 -2.78 -5.73
C THR A 186 20.61 -1.74 -6.55
#